data_AF-A0A9Q3HZR4-F1
#
_entry.id   AF-A0A9Q3HZR4-F1
#
_cell.length_a   1.000
_cell.length_b   1.000
_cell.length_c   1.000
_cell.angle_alpha   90.00
_cell.angle_beta   90.00
_cell.angle_gamma   90.00
#
_symmetry.space_group_name_H-M   'P 1'
#
loop_
_entity.id
_entity.type
_entity.pdbx_description
1 polymer ?
#
loop_
_entity_poly.entity_id
_entity_poly.type
_entity_poly.pdbx_seq_one_letter_code
_entity_poly.pdbx_strand_id
1 'polypeptide(L)'
;MEEVQLILSRLHPEIIVTIVNSNTVKNAKLLWTKIHGKVASQKVINRGRTWVRWECLHFNGNIEEHVKECSNILFNIAGIGIVMPPDIMAYSILEKIRRDSNTNDHVIGSMVLTMSSSINPQLVSDKLSEFLQQKSTKDTF
;
A
#
# COMPACT_ATOMS: atom_id res chain seq x y z
N MET A 1 -8.72 -29.76 -7.20
CA MET A 1 -10.11 -29.66 -6.67
C MET A 1 -10.09 -29.19 -5.22
N GLU A 2 -9.11 -29.66 -4.45
CA GLU A 2 -8.80 -29.23 -3.09
C GLU A 2 -8.58 -27.73 -2.95
N GLU A 3 -7.92 -27.09 -3.92
CA GLU A 3 -7.61 -25.66 -3.93
C GLU A 3 -8.88 -24.81 -4.06
N VAL A 4 -9.84 -25.26 -4.87
CA VAL A 4 -11.15 -24.60 -5.00
C VAL A 4 -11.90 -24.70 -3.68
N GLN A 5 -11.95 -25.88 -3.06
CA GLN A 5 -12.63 -26.06 -1.77
C GLN A 5 -12.00 -25.21 -0.66
N LEU A 6 -10.67 -25.11 -0.63
CA LEU A 6 -9.96 -24.24 0.31
C LEU A 6 -10.38 -22.77 0.12
N ILE A 7 -10.43 -22.27 -1.12
CA ILE A 7 -10.88 -20.91 -1.42
C ILE A 7 -12.33 -20.72 -0.98
N LEU A 8 -13.23 -21.64 -1.34
CA LEU A 8 -14.66 -21.53 -1.02
C LEU A 8 -14.93 -21.57 0.48
N SER A 9 -14.17 -22.38 1.24
CA SER A 9 -14.30 -22.48 2.70
C SER A 9 -14.01 -21.17 3.46
N ARG A 10 -13.35 -20.21 2.79
CA ARG A 10 -12.97 -18.90 3.34
C ARG A 10 -13.89 -17.77 2.88
N LEU A 11 -14.90 -18.04 2.07
CA LEU A 11 -15.80 -17.03 1.51
C LEU A 11 -17.16 -17.03 2.21
N HIS A 12 -17.75 -15.85 2.33
CA HIS A 12 -19.12 -15.73 2.79
C HIS A 12 -20.10 -16.39 1.79
N PRO A 13 -21.14 -17.12 2.24
CA PRO A 13 -22.08 -17.82 1.36
C PRO A 13 -22.70 -16.95 0.25
N GLU A 14 -22.97 -15.68 0.52
CA GLU A 14 -23.50 -14.73 -0.46
C GLU A 14 -22.53 -14.44 -1.62
N ILE A 15 -21.22 -14.44 -1.35
CA ILE A 15 -20.17 -14.28 -2.35
C ILE A 15 -20.05 -15.56 -3.18
N ILE A 16 -20.20 -16.72 -2.54
CA ILE A 16 -20.17 -18.03 -3.21
C ILE A 16 -21.29 -18.12 -4.25
N VAL A 17 -22.54 -17.83 -3.88
CA VAL A 17 -23.71 -17.89 -4.78
C VAL A 17 -23.54 -17.02 -6.03
N THR A 18 -22.82 -15.91 -5.90
CA THR A 18 -22.69 -14.92 -6.97
C THR A 18 -21.48 -15.14 -7.89
N ILE A 19 -20.57 -16.06 -7.55
CA ILE A 19 -19.28 -16.25 -8.22
C ILE A 19 -19.06 -17.70 -8.67
N VAL A 20 -19.63 -18.66 -7.94
CA VAL A 20 -19.49 -20.09 -8.22
C VAL A 20 -20.48 -20.53 -9.29
N ASN A 21 -19.96 -21.18 -10.33
CA ASN A 21 -20.73 -21.86 -11.36
C ASN A 21 -19.95 -23.09 -11.86
N SER A 22 -20.53 -23.82 -12.81
CA SER A 22 -19.96 -25.05 -13.38
C SER A 22 -18.54 -24.90 -13.94
N ASN A 23 -18.12 -23.68 -14.29
CA ASN A 23 -16.80 -23.38 -14.83
C ASN A 23 -15.81 -22.94 -13.75
N THR A 24 -16.23 -22.09 -12.79
CA THR A 24 -15.35 -21.59 -11.72
C THR A 24 -15.06 -22.65 -10.66
N VAL A 25 -15.99 -23.57 -10.40
CA VAL A 25 -15.77 -24.66 -9.43
C VAL A 25 -14.70 -25.68 -9.88
N LYS A 26 -14.34 -25.66 -11.16
CA LYS A 26 -13.34 -26.57 -11.75
C LYS A 26 -11.97 -25.92 -11.92
N ASN A 27 -11.86 -24.61 -11.72
CA ASN A 27 -10.64 -23.86 -12.00
C ASN A 27 -10.40 -22.80 -10.93
N ALA A 28 -9.48 -23.09 -10.02
CA ALA A 28 -9.11 -22.21 -8.91
C ALA A 28 -8.60 -20.83 -9.38
N LYS A 29 -7.87 -20.77 -10.50
CA LYS A 29 -7.38 -19.51 -11.07
C LYS A 29 -8.54 -18.65 -11.58
N LEU A 30 -9.48 -19.25 -12.31
CA LEU A 30 -10.66 -18.54 -12.80
C LEU A 30 -11.58 -18.09 -11.65
N LEU A 31 -11.75 -18.94 -10.62
CA LEU A 31 -12.46 -18.59 -9.40
C LEU A 31 -11.81 -17.39 -8.70
N TRP A 32 -10.49 -17.43 -8.51
CA TRP A 32 -9.73 -16.34 -7.93
C TRP A 32 -9.86 -15.03 -8.72
N THR A 33 -9.75 -15.10 -10.05
CA THR A 33 -9.96 -13.94 -10.94
C THR A 33 -11.37 -13.35 -10.79
N LYS A 34 -12.41 -14.19 -10.67
CA LYS A 34 -13.77 -13.70 -10.46
C LYS A 34 -14.01 -13.14 -9.06
N ILE A 35 -13.43 -13.75 -8.02
CA ILE A 35 -13.43 -13.21 -6.65
C ILE A 35 -12.79 -11.82 -6.65
N HIS A 36 -11.63 -11.70 -7.29
CA HIS A 36 -10.94 -10.43 -7.43
C HIS A 36 -11.79 -9.39 -8.18
N GLY A 37 -12.42 -9.78 -9.29
CA GLY A 37 -13.30 -8.91 -10.07
C GLY A 37 -14.55 -8.45 -9.32
N LYS A 38 -15.17 -9.33 -8.54
CA LYS A 38 -16.48 -9.10 -7.90
C LYS A 38 -16.37 -8.52 -6.48
N VAL A 39 -15.34 -8.90 -5.75
CA VAL A 39 -15.16 -8.56 -4.32
C VAL A 39 -14.02 -7.56 -4.11
N ALA A 40 -12.92 -7.67 -4.87
CA ALA A 40 -11.71 -6.91 -4.58
C ALA A 40 -11.57 -5.58 -5.35
N SER A 41 -12.06 -5.43 -6.59
CA SER A 41 -11.50 -4.40 -7.49
C SER A 41 -12.39 -3.23 -7.96
N GLN A 42 -13.70 -3.18 -7.68
CA GLN A 42 -14.56 -2.18 -8.38
C GLN A 42 -15.66 -1.49 -7.57
N LYS A 43 -15.95 -1.89 -6.32
CA LYS A 43 -16.94 -1.13 -5.53
C LYS A 43 -16.33 0.21 -5.12
N VAL A 44 -16.99 1.30 -5.52
CA VAL A 44 -16.67 2.69 -5.13
C VAL A 44 -16.38 2.80 -3.64
N ILE A 45 -17.11 2.04 -2.82
CA ILE A 45 -16.93 1.98 -1.36
C ILE A 45 -15.54 1.45 -0.96
N ASN A 46 -15.02 0.41 -1.60
CA ASN A 46 -13.71 -0.15 -1.25
C ASN A 46 -12.58 0.78 -1.69
N ARG A 47 -12.69 1.37 -2.89
CA ARG A 47 -11.78 2.41 -3.37
C ARG A 47 -11.79 3.61 -2.41
N GLY A 48 -12.97 4.07 -2.02
CA GLY A 48 -13.14 5.15 -1.05
C GLY A 48 -12.52 4.83 0.31
N ARG A 49 -12.77 3.63 0.87
CA ARG A 49 -12.20 3.22 2.17
C ARG A 49 -10.67 3.15 2.15
N THR A 50 -10.08 2.57 1.11
CA THR A 50 -8.61 2.51 0.99
C THR A 50 -8.01 3.89 0.79
N TRP A 51 -8.65 4.74 -0.02
CA TRP A 51 -8.20 6.12 -0.20
C TRP A 51 -8.29 6.93 1.10
N VAL A 52 -9.41 6.84 1.82
CA VAL A 52 -9.55 7.49 3.14
C VAL A 52 -8.50 6.97 4.12
N ARG A 53 -8.20 5.67 4.12
CA ARG A 53 -7.12 5.11 4.94
C ARG A 53 -5.75 5.70 4.57
N TRP A 54 -5.48 5.90 3.29
CA TRP A 54 -4.28 6.60 2.84
C TRP A 54 -4.25 8.04 3.35
N GLU A 55 -5.33 8.80 3.16
CA GLU A 55 -5.41 10.19 3.59
C GLU A 55 -5.24 10.34 5.11
N CYS A 56 -5.85 9.45 5.90
CA CYS A 56 -5.76 9.44 7.37
C CYS A 56 -4.45 8.84 7.91
N LEU A 57 -3.55 8.33 7.07
CA LEU A 57 -2.23 7.88 7.51
C LEU A 57 -1.40 9.11 7.91
N HIS A 58 -0.96 9.14 9.16
CA HIS A 58 -0.10 10.17 9.72
C HIS A 58 1.18 9.55 10.26
N PHE A 59 2.27 10.31 10.21
CA PHE A 59 3.52 9.92 10.85
C PHE A 59 3.41 10.03 12.37
N ASN A 60 3.88 9.01 13.10
CA ASN A 60 3.76 8.90 14.56
C ASN A 60 5.13 8.97 15.28
N GLY A 61 6.18 9.40 14.60
CA GLY A 61 7.56 9.41 15.12
C GLY A 61 8.38 8.16 14.77
N ASN A 62 7.76 7.07 14.27
CA ASN A 62 8.45 5.85 13.88
C ASN A 62 8.52 5.72 12.34
N ILE A 63 9.69 6.00 11.76
CA ILE A 63 9.91 5.96 10.30
C ILE A 63 9.78 4.54 9.73
N GLU A 64 10.24 3.51 10.46
CA GLU A 64 10.16 2.13 9.97
C GLU A 64 8.70 1.65 9.89
N GLU A 65 7.93 1.91 10.94
CA GLU A 65 6.50 1.61 10.97
C GLU A 65 5.76 2.39 9.88
N HIS A 66 6.06 3.68 9.72
CA HIS A 66 5.43 4.52 8.71
C HIS A 66 5.72 4.07 7.28
N VAL A 67 6.96 3.71 6.95
CA VAL A 67 7.34 3.18 5.63
C VAL A 67 6.62 1.86 5.35
N LYS A 68 6.53 0.99 6.35
CA LYS A 68 5.81 -0.29 6.25
C LYS A 68 4.31 -0.07 6.02
N GLU A 69 3.69 0.85 6.76
CA GLU A 69 2.28 1.19 6.59
C GLU A 69 1.99 1.82 5.22
N CYS A 70 2.84 2.75 4.77
CA CYS A 70 2.79 3.31 3.42
C CYS A 70 2.82 2.21 2.37
N SER A 71 3.81 1.32 2.44
CA SER A 71 4.00 0.21 1.48
C SER A 71 2.77 -0.72 1.44
N ASN A 72 2.22 -1.06 2.60
CA ASN A 72 1.02 -1.89 2.70
C ASN A 72 -0.21 -1.22 2.08
N ILE A 73 -0.43 0.08 2.32
CA ILE A 73 -1.58 0.80 1.76
C ILE A 73 -1.40 1.00 0.25
N LEU A 74 -0.19 1.30 -0.23
CA LEU A 74 0.13 1.40 -1.66
C LEU A 74 -0.14 0.10 -2.41
N PHE A 75 0.25 -1.04 -1.83
CA PHE A 75 -0.08 -2.35 -2.39
C PHE A 75 -1.60 -2.54 -2.52
N ASN A 76 -2.36 -2.12 -1.51
CA ASN A 76 -3.83 -2.18 -1.54
C ASN A 76 -4.43 -1.21 -2.58
N ILE A 77 -3.91 0.01 -2.71
CA ILE A 77 -4.31 1.02 -3.71
C ILE A 77 -4.17 0.44 -5.12
N ALA A 78 -3.01 -0.17 -5.42
CA ALA A 78 -2.77 -0.84 -6.69
C ALA A 78 -3.71 -2.04 -6.89
N GLY A 79 -3.89 -2.88 -5.86
CA GLY A 79 -4.74 -4.08 -5.92
C GLY A 79 -6.22 -3.79 -6.19
N ILE A 80 -6.72 -2.63 -5.78
CA ILE A 80 -8.12 -2.21 -6.01
C ILE A 80 -8.30 -1.29 -7.23
N GLY A 81 -7.26 -1.08 -8.02
CA GLY A 81 -7.33 -0.32 -9.28
C GLY A 81 -7.38 1.20 -9.12
N ILE A 82 -6.87 1.76 -8.02
CA ILE A 82 -6.59 3.20 -7.95
C ILE A 82 -5.26 3.43 -8.66
N VAL A 83 -5.30 4.12 -9.80
CA VAL A 83 -4.10 4.49 -10.57
C VAL A 83 -3.71 5.91 -10.21
N MET A 84 -2.52 6.08 -9.64
CA MET A 84 -1.95 7.39 -9.33
C MET A 84 -0.56 7.51 -9.96
N PRO A 85 -0.16 8.71 -10.42
CA PRO A 85 1.20 8.95 -10.84
C PRO A 85 2.20 8.62 -9.71
N PRO A 86 3.29 7.88 -9.97
CA PRO A 86 4.24 7.46 -8.93
C PRO A 86 4.90 8.62 -8.18
N ASP A 87 5.19 9.70 -8.89
CA ASP A 87 5.74 10.94 -8.34
C ASP A 87 4.78 11.60 -7.34
N ILE A 88 3.50 11.69 -7.67
CA ILE A 88 2.45 12.23 -6.78
C ILE A 88 2.35 11.40 -5.49
N MET A 89 2.40 10.07 -5.60
CA MET A 89 2.40 9.20 -4.41
C MET A 89 3.67 9.38 -3.57
N ALA A 90 4.82 9.61 -4.22
CA ALA A 90 6.07 9.88 -3.53
C ALA A 90 6.03 11.21 -2.76
N TYR A 91 5.51 12.27 -3.37
CA TYR A 91 5.31 13.56 -2.70
C TYR A 91 4.36 13.44 -1.51
N SER A 92 3.29 12.65 -1.64
CA SER A 92 2.33 12.42 -0.56
C SER A 92 2.98 11.74 0.66
N ILE A 93 3.90 10.79 0.47
CA ILE A 93 4.67 10.18 1.57
C ILE A 93 5.52 11.22 2.28
N LEU A 94 6.28 12.01 1.51
CA LEU A 94 7.13 13.08 2.06
C LEU A 94 6.30 14.10 2.85
N GLU A 95 5.13 14.48 2.32
CA GLU A 95 4.23 15.42 3.00
C GLU A 95 3.71 14.86 4.33
N LYS A 96 3.35 13.58 4.38
CA LYS A 96 2.86 12.92 5.60
C LYS A 96 3.90 12.90 6.73
N ILE A 97 5.17 12.88 6.38
CA ILE A 97 6.30 12.99 7.31
C ILE A 97 6.53 14.45 7.71
N ARG A 98 6.43 15.39 6.75
CA ARG A 98 6.60 16.84 7.01
C ARG A 98 5.59 17.39 8.00
N ARG A 99 4.36 16.86 7.97
CA ARG A 99 3.25 17.33 8.82
C ARG A 99 3.47 17.04 10.30
N ASP A 100 4.41 16.17 10.67
CA ASP A 100 4.80 15.98 12.06
C ASP A 100 5.91 16.96 12.44
N SER A 101 5.65 17.77 13.46
CA SER A 101 6.49 18.90 13.90
C SER A 101 7.88 18.49 14.42
N ASN A 102 8.10 17.20 14.66
CA ASN A 102 9.35 16.66 15.19
C ASN A 102 10.30 16.12 14.11
N THR A 103 9.86 16.07 12.85
CA THR A 103 10.72 15.64 11.74
C THR A 103 11.32 16.87 11.05
N ASN A 104 12.62 17.08 11.24
CA ASN A 104 13.35 18.23 10.68
C ASN A 104 13.13 18.33 9.16
N ASP A 105 12.68 19.51 8.70
CA ASP A 105 12.56 19.89 7.29
C ASP A 105 13.83 19.58 6.46
N HIS A 106 14.99 19.48 7.11
CA HIS A 106 16.26 19.05 6.51
C HIS A 106 16.25 17.63 5.93
N VAL A 107 15.55 16.68 6.54
CA VAL A 107 15.47 15.28 6.06
C VAL A 107 14.76 15.26 4.71
N ILE A 108 13.60 15.91 4.65
CA ILE A 108 12.77 16.03 3.46
C ILE A 108 13.49 16.86 2.39
N GLY A 109 14.12 17.98 2.78
CA GLY A 109 14.93 18.79 1.87
C GLY A 109 16.08 17.99 1.24
N SER A 110 16.82 17.20 2.02
CA SER A 110 17.91 16.36 1.49
C SER A 110 17.43 15.28 0.54
N MET A 111 16.28 14.65 0.83
CA MET A 111 15.67 13.60 0.00
C MET A 111 15.18 14.16 -1.33
N VAL A 112 14.45 15.28 -1.30
CA VAL A 112 13.99 15.96 -2.51
C VAL A 112 15.16 16.38 -3.41
N LEU A 113 16.27 16.86 -2.82
CA LEU A 113 17.47 17.26 -3.56
C LEU A 113 18.23 16.07 -4.19
N THR A 114 18.21 14.88 -3.56
CA THR A 114 18.88 13.68 -4.10
C THR A 114 18.05 12.92 -5.14
N MET A 115 16.73 13.13 -5.20
CA MET A 115 15.80 12.36 -6.06
C MET A 115 15.50 13.01 -7.42
N SER A 116 16.28 14.02 -7.81
CA SER A 116 15.97 15.03 -8.84
C SER A 116 15.74 14.54 -10.29
N SER A 117 15.91 13.24 -10.58
CA SER A 117 15.70 12.68 -11.93
C SER A 117 14.56 11.66 -12.06
N SER A 118 14.11 11.03 -10.97
CA SER A 118 12.96 10.12 -10.97
C SER A 118 12.54 9.77 -9.54
N ILE A 119 11.45 10.38 -9.05
CA ILE A 119 10.92 10.10 -7.70
C ILE A 119 9.77 9.10 -7.77
N ASN A 120 9.78 8.10 -6.88
CA ASN A 120 8.70 7.13 -6.73
C ASN A 120 8.61 6.69 -5.26
N PRO A 121 7.51 6.03 -4.85
CA PRO A 121 7.30 5.65 -3.46
C PRO A 121 8.37 4.73 -2.88
N GLN A 122 8.91 3.82 -3.70
CA GLN A 122 9.95 2.89 -3.26
C GLN A 122 11.24 3.65 -2.95
N LEU A 123 11.64 4.57 -3.83
CA LEU A 123 12.84 5.38 -3.62
C LEU A 123 12.73 6.24 -2.34
N VAL A 124 11.53 6.75 -2.03
CA VAL A 124 11.29 7.50 -0.77
C VAL A 124 11.48 6.59 0.43
N SER A 125 10.88 5.40 0.41
CA SER A 125 11.04 4.39 1.46
C SER A 125 12.50 4.01 1.69
N ASP A 126 13.24 3.73 0.62
CA ASP A 126 14.65 3.33 0.70
C ASP A 126 15.50 4.43 1.35
N LYS A 127 15.30 5.70 0.94
CA LYS A 127 16.01 6.85 1.52
C LYS A 127 15.66 7.09 2.98
N LEU A 128 14.40 6.89 3.37
CA LEU A 128 13.97 6.98 4.77
C LEU A 128 14.65 5.92 5.64
N SER A 129 14.78 4.69 5.12
CA SER A 129 15.52 3.62 5.80
C SER A 129 17.02 3.90 5.90
N GLU A 130 17.65 4.42 4.83
CA GLU A 130 19.06 4.85 4.87
C GLU A 130 19.30 5.92 5.95
N PHE A 131 18.41 6.92 6.06
CA PHE A 131 18.50 7.98 7.05
C PHE A 131 18.45 7.44 8.49
N LEU A 132 17.57 6.49 8.77
CA LEU A 132 17.48 5.83 10.08
C LEU A 132 18.78 5.13 10.45
N GLN A 133 19.38 4.37 9.53
CA GLN A 133 20.64 3.65 9.77
C GLN A 133 21.78 4.61 10.11
N GLN A 134 21.87 5.74 9.41
CA GLN A 134 22.88 6.76 9.67
C GLN A 134 22.72 7.41 11.06
N LYS A 135 21.47 7.63 11.51
CA LYS A 135 21.20 8.19 12.84
C LYS A 135 21.59 7.23 13.95
N SER A 136 21.19 5.96 13.86
CA SER A 136 21.56 4.93 14.84
C SER A 136 23.08 4.74 14.96
N THR A 137 23.81 4.92 13.86
CA THR A 137 25.28 4.80 13.87
C THR A 137 25.96 5.98 14.59
N LYS A 138 25.35 7.17 14.56
CA LYS A 138 25.89 8.38 15.23
C LYS A 138 25.62 8.40 16.74
N ASP A 139 24.55 7.76 17.20
CA ASP A 139 24.19 7.72 18.63
C ASP A 139 24.97 6.64 19.42
N THR A 140 25.87 5.89 18.77
CA THR A 140 26.64 4.77 19.38
C THR A 140 28.10 5.15 19.73
N PHE A 141 28.50 6.42 19.57
CA PHE A 141 29.85 6.92 19.89
C PHE A 141 29.82 8.11 20.85
#